data_AF-A0A455UFE2-F1
#
_entry.id   AF-A0A455UFE2-F1
#
_cell.length_a   1.000
_cell.length_b   1.000
_cell.length_c   1.000
_cell.angle_alpha   90.00
_cell.angle_beta   90.00
_cell.angle_gamma   90.00
#
_symmetry.space_group_name_H-M   'P 1'
#
loop_
_entity.id
_entity.type
_entity.pdbx_description
1 polymer ?
#
loop_
_entity_poly.entity_id
_entity_poly.type
_entity_poly.pdbx_seq_one_letter_code
_entity_poly.pdbx_strand_id
1 'polypeptide(L)'
;MHFRSLRSFVVALAGPCLLAIVAALVIYNLFAAARTQQTVDEHTGALVESALNARLDAIAEAEGERIQRELNNAMTIANQLATTNALMGMEDEEGQRSLYLSRRQLSNLVRQTVAENPALLDAFIGWEPNAFGDDDRYVGDERYGHDGSGRFMPWWYRTDDGTLAVLPLGDTMESDERLPSGVREGEYYLAPEKLWLPALSTLPLMITMV
;
A
#
# COMPACT_ATOMS: atom_id res chain seq x y z
N MET A 1 -79.63 -15.83 -50.03
CA MET A 1 -79.77 -16.88 -48.99
C MET A 1 -80.50 -16.27 -47.79
N HIS A 2 -81.68 -16.77 -47.47
CA HIS A 2 -82.59 -16.24 -46.44
C HIS A 2 -82.10 -16.66 -45.05
N PHE A 3 -81.65 -15.73 -44.21
CA PHE A 3 -81.33 -16.03 -42.82
C PHE A 3 -82.61 -16.30 -42.02
N ARG A 4 -82.84 -17.56 -41.66
CA ARG A 4 -83.90 -17.99 -40.73
C ARG A 4 -83.36 -17.86 -39.31
N SER A 5 -84.04 -17.10 -38.45
CA SER A 5 -83.82 -16.91 -37.01
C SER A 5 -83.10 -15.60 -36.61
N LEU A 6 -83.79 -14.81 -35.79
CA LEU A 6 -83.23 -13.66 -35.03
C LEU A 6 -81.94 -14.03 -34.29
N ARG A 7 -81.81 -15.30 -33.86
CA ARG A 7 -80.62 -15.82 -33.16
C ARG A 7 -79.36 -15.84 -34.03
N SER A 8 -79.48 -16.19 -35.32
CA SER A 8 -78.32 -16.16 -36.24
C SER A 8 -77.90 -14.76 -36.64
N PHE A 9 -78.82 -13.79 -36.65
CA PHE A 9 -78.51 -12.38 -36.96
C PHE A 9 -77.75 -11.71 -35.81
N VAL A 10 -78.16 -11.95 -34.56
CA VAL A 10 -77.45 -11.45 -33.36
C VAL A 10 -76.05 -12.07 -33.27
N VAL A 11 -75.90 -13.37 -33.52
CA VAL A 11 -74.57 -14.03 -33.52
C VAL A 11 -73.69 -13.53 -34.68
N ALA A 12 -74.26 -13.28 -35.86
CA ALA A 12 -73.53 -12.73 -37.01
C ALA A 12 -73.01 -11.30 -36.79
N LEU A 13 -73.63 -10.52 -35.92
CA LEU A 13 -73.22 -9.14 -35.59
C LEU A 13 -72.39 -9.04 -34.30
N ALA A 14 -72.69 -9.86 -33.28
CA ALA A 14 -72.00 -9.82 -31.99
C ALA A 14 -70.66 -10.58 -31.99
N GLY A 15 -70.55 -11.68 -32.75
CA GLY A 15 -69.31 -12.46 -32.87
C GLY A 15 -68.11 -11.66 -33.40
N PRO A 16 -68.25 -10.89 -34.49
CA PRO A 16 -67.18 -10.04 -35.01
C PRO A 16 -66.76 -8.95 -34.03
N CYS A 17 -67.72 -8.39 -33.29
CA CYS A 17 -67.45 -7.32 -32.34
C CYS A 17 -66.61 -7.82 -31.15
N LEU A 18 -66.92 -9.03 -30.66
CA LEU A 18 -66.17 -9.66 -29.58
C LEU A 18 -64.75 -10.06 -30.03
N LEU A 19 -64.62 -10.59 -31.25
CA LEU A 19 -63.32 -10.86 -31.87
C LEU A 19 -62.48 -9.59 -32.06
N ALA A 20 -63.09 -8.49 -32.49
CA ALA A 20 -62.41 -7.22 -32.67
C ALA A 20 -61.86 -6.66 -31.35
N ILE A 21 -62.61 -6.77 -30.26
CA ILE A 21 -62.17 -6.36 -28.92
C ILE A 21 -60.97 -7.22 -28.46
N VAL A 22 -61.05 -8.54 -28.61
CA VAL A 22 -59.95 -9.45 -28.25
C VAL A 22 -58.71 -9.16 -29.09
N ALA A 23 -58.86 -8.96 -30.39
CA ALA A 23 -57.75 -8.62 -31.28
C ALA A 23 -57.11 -7.27 -30.89
N ALA A 24 -57.91 -6.25 -30.59
CA ALA A 24 -57.43 -4.95 -30.13
C ALA A 24 -56.68 -5.07 -28.80
N LEU A 25 -57.18 -5.87 -27.86
CA LEU A 25 -56.50 -6.14 -26.58
C LEU A 25 -55.16 -6.87 -26.77
N VAL A 26 -55.10 -7.86 -27.65
CA VAL A 26 -53.85 -8.58 -27.95
C VAL A 26 -52.83 -7.64 -28.59
N ILE A 27 -53.24 -6.83 -29.58
CA ILE A 27 -52.37 -5.83 -30.21
C ILE A 27 -51.85 -4.82 -29.18
N TYR A 28 -52.73 -4.31 -28.31
CA TYR A 28 -52.32 -3.41 -27.23
C TYR A 28 -51.31 -4.07 -26.29
N ASN A 29 -51.54 -5.33 -25.87
CA ASN A 29 -50.60 -6.06 -25.01
C ASN A 29 -49.26 -6.30 -25.69
N LEU A 30 -49.23 -6.64 -26.99
CA LEU A 30 -47.99 -6.80 -27.76
C LEU A 30 -47.22 -5.48 -27.87
N PHE A 31 -47.93 -4.36 -28.09
CA PHE A 31 -47.33 -3.03 -28.19
C PHE A 31 -46.82 -2.54 -26.82
N ALA A 32 -47.57 -2.79 -25.75
CA ALA A 32 -47.19 -2.48 -24.39
C ALA A 32 -45.97 -3.33 -23.96
N ALA A 33 -45.98 -4.64 -24.23
CA ALA A 33 -44.88 -5.54 -23.92
C ALA A 33 -43.60 -5.18 -24.68
N ALA A 34 -43.70 -4.81 -25.97
CA ALA A 34 -42.56 -4.35 -26.77
C ALA A 34 -41.96 -3.04 -26.21
N ARG A 35 -42.80 -2.10 -25.74
CA ARG A 35 -42.32 -0.88 -25.06
C ARG A 35 -41.69 -1.17 -23.71
N THR A 36 -42.23 -2.12 -22.94
CA THR A 36 -41.68 -2.50 -21.64
C THR A 36 -40.33 -3.19 -21.76
N GLN A 37 -40.11 -4.02 -22.79
CA GLN A 37 -38.81 -4.67 -23.02
C GLN A 37 -37.69 -3.65 -23.23
N GLN A 38 -37.92 -2.63 -24.06
CA GLN A 38 -36.90 -1.62 -24.34
C GLN A 38 -36.49 -0.81 -23.10
N THR A 39 -37.46 -0.47 -22.24
CA THR A 39 -37.18 0.22 -20.98
C THR A 39 -36.47 -0.68 -19.97
N VAL A 40 -36.82 -1.97 -19.91
CA VAL A 40 -36.15 -2.94 -19.04
C VAL A 40 -34.71 -3.20 -19.49
N ASP A 41 -34.45 -3.31 -20.79
CA ASP A 41 -33.09 -3.55 -21.31
C ASP A 41 -32.15 -2.34 -21.07
N GLU A 42 -32.63 -1.12 -21.32
CA GLU A 42 -31.86 0.10 -21.11
C GLU A 42 -31.55 0.35 -19.62
N HIS A 43 -32.52 0.14 -18.72
CA HIS A 43 -32.30 0.31 -17.29
C HIS A 43 -31.49 -0.84 -16.66
N THR A 44 -31.67 -2.07 -17.14
CA THR A 44 -30.91 -3.22 -16.60
C THR A 44 -29.45 -3.14 -17.01
N GLY A 45 -29.15 -2.73 -18.25
CA GLY A 45 -27.76 -2.53 -18.71
C GLY A 45 -27.02 -1.49 -17.88
N ALA A 46 -27.60 -0.29 -17.71
CA ALA A 46 -26.98 0.78 -16.94
C ALA A 46 -26.84 0.45 -15.44
N LEU A 47 -27.81 -0.26 -14.85
CA LEU A 47 -27.73 -0.72 -13.47
C LEU A 47 -26.65 -1.79 -13.27
N VAL A 48 -26.53 -2.73 -14.21
CA VAL A 48 -25.49 -3.76 -14.17
C VAL A 48 -24.10 -3.14 -14.35
N GLU A 49 -23.93 -2.20 -15.28
CA GLU A 49 -22.67 -1.48 -15.48
C GLU A 49 -22.27 -0.67 -14.24
N SER A 50 -23.22 0.08 -13.67
CA SER A 50 -22.99 0.83 -12.43
C SER A 50 -22.63 -0.09 -11.25
N ALA A 51 -23.34 -1.21 -11.08
CA ALA A 51 -23.04 -2.19 -10.04
C ALA A 51 -21.68 -2.88 -10.26
N LEU A 52 -21.28 -3.11 -11.51
CA LEU A 52 -19.97 -3.66 -11.85
C LEU A 52 -18.86 -2.65 -11.54
N ASN A 53 -19.02 -1.38 -11.94
CA ASN A 53 -18.04 -0.33 -11.64
C ASN A 53 -17.89 -0.12 -10.14
N ALA A 54 -18.99 -0.01 -9.40
CA ALA A 54 -18.95 0.11 -7.93
C ALA A 54 -18.26 -1.08 -7.27
N ARG A 55 -18.41 -2.29 -7.83
CA ARG A 55 -17.71 -3.48 -7.33
C ARG A 55 -16.21 -3.45 -7.66
N LEU A 56 -15.84 -3.00 -8.86
CA LEU A 56 -14.44 -2.84 -9.23
C LEU A 56 -13.74 -1.80 -8.36
N ASP A 57 -14.39 -0.67 -8.12
CA ASP A 57 -13.89 0.39 -7.24
C ASP A 57 -13.71 -0.14 -5.81
N ALA A 58 -14.71 -0.84 -5.27
CA ALA A 58 -14.62 -1.44 -3.94
C ALA A 58 -13.46 -2.47 -3.82
N ILE A 59 -13.18 -3.23 -4.88
CA ILE A 59 -12.03 -4.16 -4.90
C ILE A 59 -10.71 -3.37 -4.96
N ALA A 60 -10.63 -2.35 -5.82
CA ALA A 60 -9.44 -1.52 -5.96
C ALA A 60 -9.11 -0.79 -4.65
N GLU A 61 -10.11 -0.23 -3.98
CA GLU A 61 -9.98 0.38 -2.66
C GLU A 61 -9.53 -0.64 -1.62
N ALA A 62 -10.16 -1.82 -1.56
CA ALA A 62 -9.80 -2.86 -0.60
C ALA A 62 -8.34 -3.34 -0.76
N GLU A 63 -7.87 -3.52 -2.00
CA GLU A 63 -6.47 -3.85 -2.28
C GLU A 63 -5.53 -2.68 -1.97
N GLY A 64 -5.93 -1.45 -2.29
CA GLY A 64 -5.20 -0.23 -1.94
C GLY A 64 -5.01 -0.09 -0.43
N GLU A 65 -6.07 -0.29 0.34
CA GLU A 65 -5.99 -0.29 1.80
C GLU A 65 -5.13 -1.43 2.33
N ARG A 66 -5.14 -2.61 1.71
CA ARG A 66 -4.29 -3.73 2.12
C ARG A 66 -2.81 -3.37 1.98
N ILE A 67 -2.42 -2.82 0.83
CA ILE A 67 -1.06 -2.35 0.57
C ILE A 67 -0.71 -1.21 1.55
N GLN A 68 -1.62 -0.25 1.74
CA GLN A 68 -1.41 0.86 2.66
C GLN A 68 -1.18 0.39 4.10
N ARG A 69 -1.94 -0.61 4.58
CA ARG A 69 -1.76 -1.20 5.91
C ARG A 69 -0.39 -1.86 6.06
N GLU A 70 0.05 -2.63 5.06
CA GLU A 70 1.36 -3.28 5.06
C GLU A 70 2.50 -2.23 5.12
N LEU A 71 2.42 -1.19 4.28
CA LEU A 71 3.39 -0.09 4.28
C LEU A 71 3.37 0.72 5.58
N ASN A 72 2.19 1.03 6.12
CA ASN A 72 2.06 1.74 7.39
C ASN A 72 2.66 0.95 8.55
N ASN A 73 2.55 -0.38 8.54
CA ASN A 73 3.18 -1.23 9.55
C ASN A 73 4.71 -1.13 9.47
N ALA A 74 5.29 -1.32 8.28
CA ALA A 74 6.73 -1.19 8.07
C ALA A 74 7.25 0.21 8.48
N MET A 75 6.55 1.27 8.07
CA MET A 75 6.89 2.65 8.43
C MET A 75 6.76 2.93 9.93
N THR A 76 5.79 2.32 10.61
CA THR A 76 5.66 2.43 12.08
C THR A 76 6.89 1.83 12.77
N ILE A 77 7.34 0.67 12.32
CA ILE A 77 8.52 -0.01 12.87
C ILE A 77 9.78 0.81 12.60
N ALA A 78 9.95 1.33 11.37
CA ALA A 78 11.06 2.20 11.01
C ALA A 78 11.10 3.46 11.89
N ASN A 79 9.95 4.11 12.13
CA ASN A 79 9.85 5.27 13.00
C ASN A 79 10.19 4.95 14.46
N GLN A 80 9.81 3.77 14.97
CA GLN A 80 10.16 3.36 16.34
C GLN A 80 11.67 3.16 16.51
N LEU A 81 12.31 2.49 15.54
CA LEU A 81 13.76 2.36 15.49
C LEU A 81 14.43 3.73 15.39
N ALA A 82 14.01 4.59 14.46
CA ALA A 82 14.52 5.95 14.29
C ALA A 82 14.37 6.80 15.55
N THR A 83 13.23 6.70 16.26
CA THR A 83 12.99 7.41 17.52
C THR A 83 13.94 6.92 18.63
N THR A 84 14.06 5.61 18.79
CA THR A 84 14.96 5.00 19.80
C THR A 84 16.41 5.41 19.55
N ASN A 85 16.78 5.41 18.28
CA ASN A 85 18.05 5.87 17.77
C ASN A 85 18.30 7.36 18.03
N ALA A 86 17.32 8.24 17.80
CA ALA A 86 17.44 9.67 18.06
C ALA A 86 17.70 9.97 19.55
N LEU A 87 17.11 9.20 20.47
CA LEU A 87 17.34 9.35 21.92
C LEU A 87 18.82 9.18 22.32
N MET A 88 19.62 8.50 21.51
CA MET A 88 21.06 8.35 21.73
C MET A 88 21.84 9.66 21.54
N GLY A 89 21.31 10.58 20.73
CA GLY A 89 21.88 11.91 20.47
C GLY A 89 21.19 13.04 21.25
N MET A 90 20.15 12.72 22.03
CA MET A 90 19.45 13.71 22.86
C MET A 90 20.00 13.71 24.28
N GLU A 91 20.04 14.89 24.89
CA GLU A 91 20.35 15.09 26.30
C GLU A 91 19.06 15.41 27.06
N ASP A 92 18.99 15.00 28.33
CA ASP A 92 17.93 15.36 29.27
C ASP A 92 18.15 16.77 29.85
N GLU A 93 17.23 17.21 30.73
CA GLU A 93 17.32 18.52 31.37
C GLU A 93 18.57 18.66 32.26
N GLU A 94 19.14 17.54 32.70
CA GLU A 94 20.38 17.45 33.47
C GLU A 94 21.64 17.34 32.60
N GLY A 95 21.52 17.40 31.27
CA GLY A 95 22.63 17.28 30.32
C GLY A 95 23.24 15.88 30.25
N GLN A 96 22.52 14.85 30.70
CA GLN A 96 22.89 13.46 30.51
C GLN A 96 22.26 12.93 29.22
N ARG A 97 22.91 11.97 28.58
CA ARG A 97 22.32 11.31 27.40
C ARG A 97 21.06 10.56 27.80
N SER A 98 19.96 10.86 27.12
CA SER A 98 18.64 10.25 27.35
C SER A 98 18.66 8.73 27.17
N LEU A 99 19.52 8.22 26.30
CA LEU A 99 19.76 6.79 26.14
C LEU A 99 21.24 6.52 25.83
N TYR A 100 21.77 5.42 26.37
CA TYR A 100 23.09 4.93 26.00
C TYR A 100 23.10 3.42 25.78
N LEU A 101 23.20 3.02 24.52
CA LEU A 101 23.48 1.68 24.03
C LEU A 101 24.86 1.62 23.39
N SER A 102 25.55 0.49 23.52
CA SER A 102 26.76 0.19 22.74
C SER A 102 26.41 -0.18 21.28
N ARG A 103 27.39 -0.08 20.37
CA ARG A 103 27.27 -0.55 18.97
C ARG A 103 26.69 -1.96 18.85
N ARG A 104 27.14 -2.88 19.70
CA ARG A 104 26.60 -4.25 19.75
C ARG A 104 25.14 -4.30 20.22
N GLN A 105 24.77 -3.53 21.25
CA GLN A 105 23.38 -3.50 21.73
C GLN A 105 22.44 -2.89 20.69
N LEU A 106 22.88 -1.84 20.01
CA LEU A 106 22.09 -1.18 18.98
C LEU A 106 21.96 -2.04 17.72
N SER A 107 23.04 -2.70 17.28
CA SER A 107 22.98 -3.70 16.20
C SER A 107 22.04 -4.86 16.57
N ASN A 108 22.08 -5.35 17.81
CA ASN A 108 21.15 -6.38 18.28
C ASN A 108 19.70 -5.90 18.36
N LEU A 109 19.45 -4.62 18.63
CA LEU A 109 18.10 -4.04 18.58
C LEU A 109 17.55 -4.15 17.17
N VAL A 110 18.32 -3.72 16.16
CA VAL A 110 17.93 -3.83 14.74
C VAL A 110 17.69 -5.29 14.34
N ARG A 111 18.61 -6.20 14.72
CA ARG A 111 18.42 -7.65 14.52
C ARG A 111 17.09 -8.13 15.11
N GLN A 112 16.79 -7.73 16.34
CA GLN A 112 15.59 -8.16 17.04
C GLN A 112 14.33 -7.59 16.37
N THR A 113 14.39 -6.36 15.86
CA THR A 113 13.29 -5.79 15.08
C THR A 113 12.97 -6.62 13.83
N VAL A 114 13.98 -7.07 13.07
CA VAL A 114 13.76 -7.96 11.93
C VAL A 114 13.28 -9.34 12.38
N ALA A 115 13.75 -9.84 13.53
CA ALA A 115 13.31 -11.11 14.09
C ALA A 115 11.83 -11.11 14.50
N GLU A 116 11.37 -10.03 15.13
CA GLU A 116 10.01 -9.89 15.67
C GLU A 116 8.97 -9.50 14.61
N ASN A 117 9.41 -9.02 13.46
CA ASN A 117 8.54 -8.60 12.37
C ASN A 117 8.81 -9.44 11.11
N PRO A 118 8.15 -10.61 10.97
CA PRO A 118 8.36 -11.50 9.83
C PRO A 118 8.02 -10.90 8.47
N ALA A 119 7.24 -9.81 8.43
CA ALA A 119 6.91 -9.09 7.21
C ALA A 119 8.10 -8.29 6.66
N LEU A 120 9.15 -8.06 7.47
CA LEU A 120 10.33 -7.32 7.06
C LEU A 120 11.34 -8.29 6.44
N LEU A 121 11.87 -7.87 5.29
CA LEU A 121 12.99 -8.55 4.68
C LEU A 121 14.27 -8.19 5.43
N ASP A 122 14.44 -6.91 5.76
CA ASP A 122 15.63 -6.40 6.39
C ASP A 122 15.35 -5.11 7.18
N ALA A 123 16.37 -4.64 7.90
CA ALA A 123 16.41 -3.32 8.50
C ALA A 123 17.86 -2.89 8.66
N PHE A 124 18.12 -1.60 8.48
CA PHE A 124 19.44 -1.02 8.68
C PHE A 124 19.39 0.28 9.46
N ILE A 125 20.54 0.64 10.01
CA ILE A 125 20.80 1.94 10.59
C ILE A 125 22.13 2.44 10.04
N GLY A 126 22.18 3.69 9.59
CA GLY A 126 23.40 4.35 9.15
C GLY A 126 23.66 5.58 10.01
N TRP A 127 24.87 5.70 10.55
CA TRP A 127 25.31 6.88 11.31
C TRP A 127 26.33 7.69 10.53
N GLU A 128 26.31 9.01 10.72
CA GLU A 128 27.41 9.87 10.25
C GLU A 128 28.79 9.42 10.76
N PRO A 129 29.86 9.70 10.02
CA PRO A 129 31.22 9.46 10.48
C PRO A 129 31.45 10.08 11.86
N ASN A 130 31.99 9.29 12.79
CA ASN A 130 32.26 9.64 14.18
C ASN A 130 31.05 10.07 15.03
N ALA A 131 29.83 9.91 14.52
CA ALA A 131 28.63 10.34 15.23
C ALA A 131 28.18 9.36 16.32
N PHE A 132 28.65 8.10 16.27
CA PHE A 132 28.41 7.11 17.31
C PHE A 132 29.68 6.74 18.08
N GLY A 133 30.42 7.77 18.50
CA GLY A 133 31.75 7.62 19.08
C GLY A 133 32.84 7.53 18.01
N ASP A 134 34.04 7.17 18.46
CA ASP A 134 35.27 7.18 17.67
C ASP A 134 35.36 5.98 16.72
N ASP A 135 35.23 6.24 15.41
CA ASP A 135 35.23 5.20 14.36
C ASP A 135 36.61 4.55 14.17
N ASP A 136 37.71 5.27 14.44
CA ASP A 136 39.09 4.78 14.27
C ASP A 136 39.35 3.52 15.11
N ARG A 137 38.62 3.36 16.22
CA ARG A 137 38.72 2.18 17.10
C ARG A 137 38.18 0.89 16.48
N TYR A 138 37.39 1.01 15.42
CA TYR A 138 36.71 -0.09 14.74
C TYR A 138 37.23 -0.32 13.33
N VAL A 139 38.30 0.37 12.92
CA VAL A 139 38.97 0.13 11.64
C VAL A 139 39.47 -1.31 11.58
N GLY A 140 39.17 -2.00 10.48
CA GLY A 140 39.48 -3.41 10.27
C GLY A 140 38.61 -4.39 11.08
N ASP A 141 37.62 -3.92 11.83
CA ASP A 141 36.56 -4.78 12.37
C ASP A 141 35.49 -4.99 11.29
N GLU A 142 35.18 -6.24 10.97
CA GLU A 142 34.09 -6.61 10.04
C GLU A 142 32.93 -7.31 10.79
N ARG A 143 33.07 -7.51 12.10
CA ARG A 143 32.02 -8.16 12.90
C ARG A 143 30.83 -7.22 13.04
N TYR A 144 29.63 -7.78 13.24
CA TYR A 144 28.40 -7.03 13.52
C TYR A 144 27.95 -6.03 12.43
N GLY A 145 28.40 -6.19 11.18
CA GLY A 145 27.98 -5.34 10.06
C GLY A 145 28.84 -4.10 9.87
N HIS A 146 30.13 -4.18 10.20
CA HIS A 146 31.11 -3.15 9.87
C HIS A 146 31.75 -3.47 8.52
N ASP A 147 32.08 -2.44 7.73
CA ASP A 147 32.75 -2.53 6.42
C ASP A 147 34.28 -2.42 6.53
N GLY A 148 34.83 -2.42 7.74
CA GLY A 148 36.25 -2.19 8.01
C GLY A 148 36.67 -0.71 8.01
N SER A 149 35.81 0.24 7.60
CA SER A 149 36.07 1.69 7.70
C SER A 149 36.01 2.20 9.14
N GLY A 150 35.34 1.44 10.02
CA GLY A 150 35.05 1.82 11.40
C GLY A 150 33.70 2.51 11.58
N ARG A 151 33.08 3.00 10.49
CA ARG A 151 31.74 3.62 10.51
C ARG A 151 30.67 2.61 10.89
N PHE A 152 29.70 3.03 11.70
CA PHE A 152 28.63 2.14 12.17
C PHE A 152 27.40 2.18 11.25
N MET A 153 27.29 1.18 10.38
CA MET A 153 26.18 1.06 9.43
C MET A 153 25.68 -0.39 9.26
N PRO A 154 25.23 -1.07 10.34
CA PRO A 154 24.79 -2.45 10.23
C PRO A 154 23.46 -2.57 9.49
N TRP A 155 23.43 -3.54 8.58
CA TRP A 155 22.26 -3.98 7.83
C TRP A 155 21.94 -5.42 8.17
N TRP A 156 20.83 -5.64 8.87
CA TRP A 156 20.34 -6.97 9.22
C TRP A 156 19.28 -7.40 8.23
N TYR A 157 19.43 -8.58 7.66
CA TYR A 157 18.50 -9.12 6.67
C TYR A 157 18.19 -10.58 6.93
N ARG A 158 17.05 -11.02 6.41
CA ARG A 158 16.65 -12.42 6.40
C ARG A 158 17.20 -13.11 5.17
N THR A 159 17.97 -14.17 5.38
CA THR A 159 18.47 -15.04 4.32
C THR A 159 17.39 -15.96 3.79
N ASP A 160 17.63 -16.61 2.64
CA ASP A 160 16.68 -17.54 2.01
C ASP A 160 16.28 -18.73 2.90
N ASP A 161 17.15 -19.13 3.84
CA ASP A 161 16.87 -20.18 4.83
C ASP A 161 16.10 -19.68 6.07
N GLY A 162 15.74 -18.39 6.10
CA GLY A 162 14.99 -17.75 7.18
C GLY A 162 15.84 -17.30 8.37
N THR A 163 17.15 -17.54 8.36
CA THR A 163 18.06 -17.04 9.40
C THR A 163 18.33 -15.54 9.23
N LEU A 164 18.90 -14.91 10.26
CA LEU A 164 19.25 -13.49 10.24
C LEU A 164 20.76 -13.35 10.10
N ALA A 165 21.17 -12.60 9.09
CA ALA A 165 22.57 -12.25 8.83
C ALA A 165 22.76 -10.74 8.87
N VAL A 166 24.01 -10.32 9.02
CA VAL A 166 24.37 -8.90 9.04
C VAL A 166 25.46 -8.63 8.01
N LEU A 167 25.27 -7.55 7.25
CA LEU A 167 26.26 -6.96 6.36
C LEU A 167 26.40 -5.48 6.70
N PRO A 168 27.50 -4.82 6.33
CA PRO A 168 27.52 -3.37 6.29
C PRO A 168 26.63 -2.86 5.16
N LEU A 169 26.06 -1.67 5.35
CA LEU A 169 25.29 -0.98 4.30
C LEU A 169 26.16 -0.60 3.09
N GLY A 170 27.48 -0.46 3.30
CA GLY A 170 28.45 -0.14 2.26
C GLY A 170 28.70 1.36 2.08
N ASP A 171 29.39 1.71 0.99
CA ASP A 171 29.83 3.06 0.64
C ASP A 171 28.85 3.81 -0.28
N THR A 172 27.70 3.21 -0.59
CA THR A 172 26.73 3.74 -1.54
C THR A 172 25.66 4.64 -0.91
N MET A 173 25.70 4.83 0.42
CA MET A 173 24.74 5.66 1.13
C MET A 173 24.75 7.12 0.66
N GLU A 174 25.93 7.67 0.38
CA GLU A 174 26.12 9.00 -0.19
C GLU A 174 26.16 9.02 -1.72
N SER A 175 25.86 7.90 -2.39
CA SER A 175 25.93 7.78 -3.85
C SER A 175 24.84 8.59 -4.56
N ASP A 176 25.28 9.55 -5.39
CA ASP A 176 24.42 10.29 -6.32
C ASP A 176 24.18 9.52 -7.65
N GLU A 177 24.72 8.30 -7.79
CA GLU A 177 24.52 7.46 -8.98
C GLU A 177 23.03 7.13 -9.14
N ARG A 178 22.52 7.19 -10.37
CA ARG A 178 21.10 6.89 -10.65
C ARG A 178 20.91 5.44 -11.03
N LEU A 179 20.02 4.77 -10.32
CA LEU A 179 19.54 3.44 -10.67
C LEU A 179 18.71 3.49 -11.97
N PRO A 180 18.47 2.35 -12.64
CA PRO A 180 17.58 2.28 -13.81
C PRO A 180 16.16 2.80 -13.56
N SER A 181 15.71 2.82 -12.30
CA SER A 181 14.45 3.42 -11.85
C SER A 181 14.43 4.95 -11.92
N GLY A 182 15.59 5.59 -12.11
CA GLY A 182 15.77 7.04 -12.10
C GLY A 182 16.02 7.64 -10.71
N VAL A 183 15.86 6.85 -9.64
CA VAL A 183 16.13 7.23 -8.25
C VAL A 183 17.64 7.12 -7.97
N ARG A 184 18.20 8.00 -7.12
CA ARG A 184 19.60 7.88 -6.71
C ARG A 184 19.79 6.65 -5.82
N GLU A 185 20.92 5.98 -5.93
CA GLU A 185 21.27 4.82 -5.13
C GLU A 185 21.22 5.16 -3.63
N GLY A 186 21.78 6.31 -3.24
CA GLY A 186 21.71 6.85 -1.89
C GLY A 186 20.45 7.69 -1.59
N GLU A 187 19.38 7.65 -2.39
CA GLU A 187 18.22 8.55 -2.19
C GLU A 187 17.59 8.39 -0.81
N TYR A 188 17.58 7.17 -0.27
CA TYR A 188 17.09 6.88 1.08
C TYR A 188 17.84 7.69 2.15
N TYR A 189 19.10 8.05 1.90
CA TYR A 189 19.94 8.87 2.78
C TYR A 189 19.92 10.36 2.42
N LEU A 190 20.14 10.65 1.14
CA LEU A 190 20.31 12.00 0.62
C LEU A 190 19.02 12.83 0.67
N ALA A 191 17.83 12.21 0.64
CA ALA A 191 16.57 12.93 0.69
C ALA A 191 16.29 13.52 2.08
N PRO A 192 16.37 12.75 3.20
CA PRO A 192 16.31 13.32 4.53
C PRO A 192 17.42 14.35 4.77
N GLU A 193 18.67 14.07 4.43
CA GLU A 193 19.80 15.00 4.64
C GLU A 193 19.53 16.39 4.07
N LYS A 194 19.02 16.47 2.82
CA LYS A 194 18.74 17.74 2.14
C LYS A 194 17.54 18.50 2.71
N LEU A 195 16.60 17.82 3.37
CA LEU A 195 15.39 18.45 3.92
C LEU A 195 15.68 19.23 5.22
N TRP A 196 16.85 19.01 5.86
CA TRP A 196 17.19 19.56 7.18
C TRP A 196 18.45 20.45 7.17
N LEU A 197 18.34 21.73 6.81
CA LEU A 197 19.29 22.81 7.18
C LEU A 197 18.56 23.83 8.09
N PRO A 198 19.17 24.52 9.09
CA PRO A 198 20.41 24.37 9.85
C PRO A 198 20.18 24.56 11.38
N ALA A 199 19.12 23.99 11.96
CA ALA A 199 18.73 24.27 13.37
C ALA A 199 19.17 23.21 14.39
N LEU A 200 19.75 22.09 13.95
CA LEU A 200 20.12 20.95 14.80
C LEU A 200 21.45 20.35 14.36
N SER A 201 22.48 21.17 14.14
CA SER A 201 23.85 20.73 13.80
C SER A 201 24.56 19.96 14.93
N THR A 202 23.80 19.47 15.90
CA THR A 202 24.25 18.67 17.06
C THR A 202 23.59 17.30 17.12
N LEU A 203 22.65 16.96 16.23
CA LEU A 203 22.04 15.64 16.19
C LEU A 203 22.69 14.75 15.11
N PRO A 204 23.04 13.51 15.44
CA PRO A 204 23.62 12.56 14.48
C PRO A 204 22.58 12.19 13.42
N LEU A 205 22.89 12.43 12.14
CA LEU A 205 22.04 12.02 11.02
C LEU A 205 21.89 10.49 11.07
N MET A 206 20.64 10.00 11.07
CA MET A 206 20.37 8.57 11.16
C MET A 206 19.10 8.18 10.43
N ILE A 207 19.23 7.18 9.57
CA ILE A 207 18.15 6.73 8.71
C ILE A 207 17.93 5.24 8.95
N THR A 208 16.68 4.92 9.25
CA THR A 208 16.19 3.55 9.39
C THR A 208 15.21 3.30 8.25
N MET A 209 15.53 2.34 7.40
CA MET A 209 14.58 1.81 6.42
C MET A 209 14.41 0.31 6.66
N VAL A 210 13.23 -0.18 6.30
CA VAL A 210 12.66 -1.50 6.57
C VAL A 210 12.08 -2.05 5.27
#